data_AF-A0A6J1IQX2-F1
#
_entry.id   AF-A0A6J1IQX2-F1
#
_cell.length_a   1.000
_cell.length_b   1.000
_cell.length_c   1.000
_cell.angle_alpha   90.00
_cell.angle_beta   90.00
_cell.angle_gamma   90.00
#
_symmetry.space_group_name_H-M   'P 1'
#
loop_
_entity.id
_entity.type
_entity.pdbx_description
1 polymer ?
#
loop_
_entity_poly.entity_id
_entity_poly.type
_entity_poly.pdbx_seq_one_letter_code
_entity_poly.pdbx_strand_id
1 'polypeptide(L)'
;MAFSITHQIGALAGTPVTSEMSNGASGEATAAVNAAVLRKSPASALRCRVQRTDGVDALSPPLSPCRSPVLGGIRPDLSVACQAFATEVAAPTEVKEYKEGGERGKGKGVPVYVMMPLDSVTMGNTVNRRKAMNASLQALKSAGVEGIMMDVWWGLVERDSPGSYNWGGYTELLEMAKKHGLKVQAVMSFHQCGGNVGDSVTIPLPKWVVEEIDKDPDLAYTDQWGRRNYEYISLGCDNLPVLKGRTPVQCYADFMRAFKDNFKHLLGDTIVEIQVGMGPAGELRYPSYPEQNGTWKFPGIGAFQCFDKYMLSSLKAAAEAYGKPEWGVTGPTDAGSYNNWPEDTPFFRKDGGGWNSTYGEFFLSWYSQMLLAHGERILMAATSTFENTGVKMSVKIAGIHWHYGHRSHAPELTAGYYNTRFRDGYLPIAQMLARHGAIFNFTCIEMRDHEQPQDALCAPEKLVRQVALATHKAQVPLAGENALPRYDESAHGQILQASSFIGEGDSEETEMCAFTYLRMNPHLFEAENWRRFVAFVKKMKEGKNPDKCWEQLEREAEHFVHVTQPLVQEAAVALMH
;
A
#
# COMPACT_ATOMS: atom_id res chain seq x y z
N MET A 1 8.40 32.36 -32.42
CA MET A 1 8.05 32.35 -33.86
C MET A 1 9.06 31.47 -34.57
N ALA A 2 8.73 30.55 -35.47
CA ALA A 2 7.41 30.19 -36.02
C ALA A 2 7.21 28.65 -36.02
N PHE A 3 5.98 28.20 -36.28
CA PHE A 3 5.53 26.82 -36.20
C PHE A 3 5.98 25.94 -37.38
N SER A 4 6.04 24.63 -37.15
CA SER A 4 5.38 23.67 -38.05
C SER A 4 4.92 22.44 -37.26
N ILE A 5 3.68 22.00 -37.50
CA ILE A 5 3.03 20.84 -36.87
C ILE A 5 2.53 19.94 -38.01
N THR A 6 2.71 18.62 -37.89
CA THR A 6 2.11 17.63 -38.79
C THR A 6 1.35 16.56 -38.02
N HIS A 7 0.06 16.44 -38.32
CA HIS A 7 -0.84 15.36 -37.89
C HIS A 7 -1.21 14.47 -39.07
N GLN A 8 -1.29 13.15 -38.84
CA GLN A 8 -2.20 12.17 -39.48
C GLN A 8 -1.99 10.85 -38.71
N ILE A 9 -2.95 10.34 -37.93
CA ILE A 9 -4.24 9.71 -38.30
C ILE A 9 -4.05 8.52 -39.24
N GLY A 10 -4.16 7.31 -38.69
CA GLY A 10 -4.39 6.07 -39.43
C GLY A 10 -5.75 5.49 -39.03
N ALA A 11 -6.62 5.24 -40.02
CA ALA A 11 -7.98 4.74 -39.80
C ALA A 11 -8.14 3.29 -40.27
N LEU A 12 -9.08 2.58 -39.66
CA LEU A 12 -9.46 1.19 -39.95
C LEU A 12 -10.05 1.06 -41.37
N ALA A 13 -9.68 0.00 -42.08
CA ALA A 13 -10.29 -0.37 -43.37
C ALA A 13 -11.15 -1.63 -43.22
N GLY A 14 -12.44 -1.52 -43.55
CA GLY A 14 -13.37 -2.65 -43.63
C GLY A 14 -13.37 -3.31 -45.01
N THR A 15 -13.78 -4.58 -45.07
CA THR A 15 -13.92 -5.35 -46.31
C THR A 15 -15.18 -4.95 -47.11
N PRO A 16 -15.15 -5.03 -48.45
CA PRO A 16 -16.25 -4.60 -49.31
C PRO A 16 -17.31 -5.70 -49.54
N VAL A 17 -18.55 -5.27 -49.78
CA VAL A 17 -19.64 -6.11 -50.32
C VAL A 17 -19.79 -5.80 -51.81
N THR A 18 -19.89 -6.84 -52.63
CA THR A 18 -20.27 -6.75 -54.04
C THR A 18 -21.74 -7.09 -54.24
N SER A 19 -22.36 -6.45 -55.24
CA SER A 19 -23.74 -6.67 -55.64
C SER A 19 -23.87 -6.67 -57.17
N GLU A 20 -24.59 -7.64 -57.74
CA GLU A 20 -25.45 -7.40 -58.90
C GLU A 20 -26.38 -8.61 -59.18
N MET A 21 -27.67 -8.31 -59.43
CA MET A 21 -28.66 -8.99 -60.32
C MET A 21 -28.87 -10.54 -60.27
N SER A 22 -30.08 -11.09 -60.46
CA SER A 22 -31.45 -10.55 -60.65
C SER A 22 -32.51 -11.69 -60.54
N ASN A 23 -33.79 -11.33 -60.71
CA ASN A 23 -34.98 -12.17 -60.99
C ASN A 23 -35.77 -12.83 -59.85
N GLY A 24 -37.05 -12.43 -59.75
CA GLY A 24 -38.17 -13.38 -59.67
C GLY A 24 -39.18 -13.18 -58.53
N ALA A 25 -40.34 -12.58 -58.86
CA ALA A 25 -41.72 -12.85 -58.37
C ALA A 25 -41.93 -13.42 -56.94
N SER A 26 -42.92 -13.05 -56.13
CA SER A 26 -44.10 -12.17 -56.18
C SER A 26 -44.98 -12.57 -54.98
N GLY A 27 -45.66 -11.66 -54.28
CA GLY A 27 -46.69 -12.05 -53.30
C GLY A 27 -46.82 -11.13 -52.09
N GLU A 28 -47.80 -10.22 -52.13
CA GLU A 28 -48.30 -9.51 -50.96
C GLU A 28 -49.29 -10.39 -50.18
N ALA A 29 -49.31 -10.30 -48.84
CA ALA A 29 -50.55 -10.40 -48.05
C ALA A 29 -50.38 -9.92 -46.60
N THR A 30 -51.27 -9.03 -46.20
CA THR A 30 -51.46 -8.33 -44.93
C THR A 30 -51.80 -9.17 -43.68
N ALA A 31 -51.28 -8.73 -42.52
CA ALA A 31 -51.92 -8.53 -41.21
C ALA A 31 -52.73 -9.64 -40.49
N ALA A 32 -52.47 -9.82 -39.17
CA ALA A 32 -53.47 -9.80 -38.08
C ALA A 32 -52.83 -9.83 -36.66
N VAL A 33 -53.65 -9.59 -35.63
CA VAL A 33 -53.29 -9.31 -34.21
C VAL A 33 -53.75 -10.44 -33.25
N ASN A 34 -53.27 -10.44 -31.99
CA ASN A 34 -53.78 -11.10 -30.74
C ASN A 34 -53.04 -12.36 -30.28
N ALA A 35 -53.11 -12.81 -29.01
CA ALA A 35 -53.28 -12.18 -27.67
C ALA A 35 -53.02 -13.26 -26.58
N ALA A 36 -52.97 -12.88 -25.28
CA ALA A 36 -52.49 -13.74 -24.19
C ALA A 36 -53.51 -14.71 -23.54
N VAL A 37 -53.01 -15.81 -22.95
CA VAL A 37 -53.66 -16.63 -21.90
C VAL A 37 -52.57 -17.18 -20.96
N LEU A 38 -52.39 -16.67 -19.73
CA LEU A 38 -53.03 -17.06 -18.45
C LEU A 38 -52.79 -18.51 -17.97
N ARG A 39 -52.06 -18.67 -16.85
CA ARG A 39 -52.22 -19.80 -15.91
C ARG A 39 -52.24 -19.28 -14.45
N LYS A 40 -53.14 -19.83 -13.63
CA LYS A 40 -53.42 -19.40 -12.25
C LYS A 40 -52.81 -20.36 -11.22
N SER A 41 -52.42 -19.81 -10.08
CA SER A 41 -52.24 -20.54 -8.81
C SER A 41 -53.58 -20.73 -8.08
N PRO A 42 -53.64 -21.64 -7.09
CA PRO A 42 -54.51 -21.48 -5.93
C PRO A 42 -53.70 -21.22 -4.66
N ALA A 43 -54.27 -20.43 -3.75
CA ALA A 43 -53.75 -20.21 -2.39
C ALA A 43 -54.75 -20.77 -1.36
N SER A 44 -54.29 -21.02 -0.14
CA SER A 44 -55.17 -21.16 1.02
C SER A 44 -54.54 -20.48 2.23
N ALA A 45 -55.32 -19.65 2.90
CA ALA A 45 -54.96 -18.94 4.13
C ALA A 45 -55.87 -19.42 5.27
N LEU A 46 -55.45 -19.22 6.52
CA LEU A 46 -56.26 -19.01 7.75
C LEU A 46 -55.27 -18.94 8.95
N ARG A 47 -55.05 -17.76 9.52
CA ARG A 47 -55.71 -17.17 10.73
C ARG A 47 -55.28 -17.75 12.09
N CYS A 48 -54.82 -16.86 12.94
CA CYS A 48 -54.43 -17.06 14.34
C CYS A 48 -55.64 -17.16 15.29
N ARG A 49 -55.49 -17.88 16.42
CA ARG A 49 -56.30 -17.70 17.62
C ARG A 49 -55.46 -17.97 18.88
N VAL A 50 -55.53 -17.07 19.86
CA VAL A 50 -54.86 -17.18 21.17
C VAL A 50 -55.79 -17.82 22.19
N GLN A 51 -55.24 -18.65 23.09
CA GLN A 51 -55.87 -18.99 24.37
C GLN A 51 -54.80 -19.23 25.45
N ARG A 52 -55.04 -18.70 26.65
CA ARG A 52 -54.29 -18.95 27.90
C ARG A 52 -55.29 -19.43 28.95
N THR A 53 -54.90 -20.36 29.81
CA THR A 53 -55.14 -20.39 31.29
C THR A 53 -54.60 -21.70 31.88
N ASP A 54 -53.62 -21.56 32.77
CA ASP A 54 -53.49 -22.13 34.13
C ASP A 54 -53.83 -23.60 34.46
N GLY A 55 -52.93 -24.23 35.24
CA GLY A 55 -53.09 -25.52 35.91
C GLY A 55 -51.81 -25.93 36.66
N VAL A 56 -51.93 -26.41 37.90
CA VAL A 56 -50.83 -26.51 38.90
C VAL A 56 -50.72 -27.95 39.42
N ASP A 57 -49.51 -28.49 39.64
CA ASP A 57 -49.03 -29.01 40.95
C ASP A 57 -47.76 -29.90 40.92
N ALA A 58 -47.09 -29.87 42.07
CA ALA A 58 -45.73 -30.34 42.39
C ALA A 58 -45.47 -31.86 42.35
N LEU A 59 -44.17 -32.23 42.33
CA LEU A 59 -43.53 -33.15 43.30
C LEU A 59 -41.99 -33.17 43.16
N SER A 60 -41.29 -33.48 44.26
CA SER A 60 -39.82 -33.59 44.46
C SER A 60 -39.60 -34.40 45.76
N PRO A 61 -38.38 -34.81 46.23
CA PRO A 61 -36.98 -34.53 45.80
C PRO A 61 -36.31 -35.89 45.37
N PRO A 62 -35.03 -36.31 45.63
CA PRO A 62 -33.85 -35.65 46.25
C PRO A 62 -32.45 -35.85 45.60
N LEU A 63 -31.55 -34.90 45.95
CA LEU A 63 -30.14 -34.99 46.41
C LEU A 63 -29.20 -36.13 45.92
N SER A 64 -27.90 -35.96 45.60
CA SER A 64 -26.98 -34.81 45.35
C SER A 64 -25.69 -35.37 44.65
N PRO A 65 -24.46 -34.78 44.71
CA PRO A 65 -23.92 -33.95 43.62
C PRO A 65 -22.55 -34.41 43.04
N CYS A 66 -22.15 -33.95 41.84
CA CYS A 66 -20.77 -33.48 41.58
C CYS A 66 -20.52 -32.83 40.18
N ARG A 67 -20.09 -31.56 40.21
CA ARG A 67 -19.08 -30.90 39.34
C ARG A 67 -19.25 -30.92 37.80
N SER A 68 -19.84 -29.84 37.28
CA SER A 68 -19.30 -29.00 36.18
C SER A 68 -20.10 -27.71 36.05
N PRO A 69 -19.47 -26.57 35.67
CA PRO A 69 -20.21 -25.50 35.00
C PRO A 69 -19.53 -25.07 33.70
N VAL A 70 -20.28 -25.10 32.60
CA VAL A 70 -19.98 -24.43 31.33
C VAL A 70 -21.29 -23.82 30.82
N LEU A 71 -21.20 -22.64 30.22
CA LEU A 71 -22.26 -21.94 29.46
C LEU A 71 -23.55 -21.53 30.22
N GLY A 72 -23.50 -20.34 30.84
CA GLY A 72 -24.67 -19.47 30.98
C GLY A 72 -24.60 -18.36 29.93
N GLY A 73 -25.54 -18.32 28.99
CA GLY A 73 -25.58 -17.30 27.94
C GLY A 73 -26.25 -16.00 28.40
N ILE A 74 -25.52 -14.88 28.33
CA ILE A 74 -26.07 -13.53 28.40
C ILE A 74 -25.50 -12.74 27.21
N ARG A 75 -26.34 -11.99 26.51
CA ARG A 75 -25.94 -11.14 25.38
C ARG A 75 -24.98 -10.04 25.86
N PRO A 76 -23.80 -9.86 25.26
CA PRO A 76 -23.01 -8.65 25.46
C PRO A 76 -23.65 -7.48 24.70
N ASP A 77 -23.83 -6.36 25.40
CA ASP A 77 -24.15 -5.06 24.83
C ASP A 77 -22.96 -4.55 23.99
N LEU A 78 -23.25 -3.87 22.87
CA LEU A 78 -22.28 -3.41 21.88
C LEU A 78 -21.74 -1.99 22.17
N SER A 79 -22.02 -1.44 23.36
CA SER A 79 -21.76 -0.02 23.71
C SER A 79 -20.50 0.27 24.53
N VAL A 80 -19.67 -0.73 24.90
CA VAL A 80 -18.57 -0.56 25.87
C VAL A 80 -17.18 -0.37 25.22
N ALA A 81 -17.08 -0.33 23.88
CA ALA A 81 -15.80 -0.15 23.17
C ALA A 81 -15.38 1.33 22.95
N CYS A 82 -16.19 2.32 23.37
CA CYS A 82 -16.04 3.72 22.94
C CYS A 82 -15.75 4.74 24.07
N GLN A 83 -15.37 4.31 25.28
CA GLN A 83 -15.10 5.23 26.41
C GLN A 83 -13.74 5.01 27.11
N ALA A 84 -12.68 4.68 26.34
CA ALA A 84 -11.31 4.56 26.84
C ALA A 84 -10.36 5.68 26.34
N PHE A 85 -10.89 6.75 25.73
CA PHE A 85 -10.11 7.85 25.15
C PHE A 85 -10.60 9.24 25.59
N ALA A 86 -10.72 9.45 26.90
CA ALA A 86 -10.81 10.77 27.49
C ALA A 86 -10.08 10.79 28.83
N THR A 87 -9.11 11.72 28.95
CA THR A 87 -8.44 12.12 30.20
C THR A 87 -7.53 11.07 30.86
N GLU A 88 -6.23 11.12 30.54
CA GLU A 88 -5.20 11.38 31.55
C GLU A 88 -3.86 11.76 30.87
N VAL A 89 -3.49 13.04 30.96
CA VAL A 89 -2.15 13.52 30.58
C VAL A 89 -1.36 13.70 31.89
N ALA A 90 -0.56 12.71 32.24
CA ALA A 90 0.43 12.80 33.31
C ALA A 90 1.81 13.17 32.74
N ALA A 91 2.58 13.97 33.48
CA ALA A 91 3.83 14.55 33.01
C ALA A 91 4.95 13.51 32.78
N PRO A 92 5.90 13.75 31.85
CA PRO A 92 6.98 12.82 31.55
C PRO A 92 8.05 12.79 32.65
N THR A 93 8.31 11.62 33.21
CA THR A 93 9.47 11.35 34.07
C THR A 93 10.68 10.86 33.26
N GLU A 94 11.80 11.56 33.43
CA GLU A 94 13.19 11.17 33.16
C GLU A 94 13.49 10.34 31.89
N VAL A 95 13.95 11.06 30.86
CA VAL A 95 14.63 10.48 29.69
C VAL A 95 15.91 9.77 30.13
N LYS A 96 15.98 8.45 29.92
CA LYS A 96 17.26 7.72 29.99
C LYS A 96 18.02 7.89 28.68
N GLU A 97 19.22 8.45 28.76
CA GLU A 97 20.19 8.45 27.67
C GLU A 97 20.51 7.00 27.24
N TYR A 98 20.08 6.64 26.03
CA TYR A 98 20.61 5.46 25.35
C TYR A 98 21.97 5.84 24.76
N LYS A 99 23.05 5.33 25.37
CA LYS A 99 24.39 5.46 24.82
C LYS A 99 24.49 4.74 23.48
N GLU A 100 25.00 5.45 22.47
CA GLU A 100 25.20 4.91 21.13
C GLU A 100 26.09 3.66 21.14
N GLY A 101 25.53 2.55 20.66
CA GLY A 101 26.20 1.26 20.57
C GLY A 101 26.89 1.05 19.22
N GLY A 102 28.08 1.61 19.06
CA GLY A 102 29.08 1.13 18.09
C GLY A 102 29.07 1.78 16.71
N GLU A 103 30.03 2.69 16.50
CA GLU A 103 30.49 3.09 15.17
C GLU A 103 31.05 1.89 14.39
N ARG A 104 30.25 1.30 13.50
CA ARG A 104 30.79 0.67 12.28
C ARG A 104 30.83 1.77 11.22
N GLY A 105 32.04 2.10 10.77
CA GLY A 105 32.34 3.34 10.06
C GLY A 105 31.32 3.68 8.98
N LYS A 106 30.76 4.90 9.04
CA LYS A 106 29.87 5.45 8.01
C LYS A 106 30.59 5.33 6.66
N GLY A 107 30.08 4.47 5.78
CA GLY A 107 30.40 4.56 4.37
C GLY A 107 30.00 5.95 3.88
N LYS A 108 30.77 6.52 2.96
CA LYS A 108 30.29 7.70 2.22
C LYS A 108 29.07 7.29 1.38
N GLY A 109 28.11 8.19 1.21
CA GLY A 109 27.00 8.03 0.29
C GLY A 109 25.84 7.14 0.77
N VAL A 110 24.81 7.09 -0.07
CA VAL A 110 23.54 6.40 0.17
C VAL A 110 23.59 4.96 -0.38
N PRO A 111 23.28 3.93 0.44
CA PRO A 111 23.24 2.55 -0.02
C PRO A 111 22.04 2.33 -0.95
N VAL A 112 22.31 1.72 -2.11
CA VAL A 112 21.28 1.34 -3.08
C VAL A 112 20.86 -0.12 -2.87
N TYR A 113 19.56 -0.33 -2.76
CA TYR A 113 18.88 -1.63 -2.82
C TYR A 113 18.11 -1.75 -4.14
N VAL A 114 17.74 -2.96 -4.55
CA VAL A 114 16.88 -3.17 -5.72
C VAL A 114 15.67 -4.04 -5.35
N MET A 115 14.48 -3.59 -5.73
CA MET A 115 13.26 -4.37 -5.54
C MET A 115 13.24 -5.57 -6.49
N MET A 116 13.02 -6.75 -5.95
CA MET A 116 12.93 -8.01 -6.69
C MET A 116 11.65 -8.08 -7.55
N PRO A 117 11.54 -8.99 -8.54
CA PRO A 117 10.27 -9.29 -9.21
C PRO A 117 9.18 -9.71 -8.21
N LEU A 118 7.92 -9.31 -8.45
CA LEU A 118 6.77 -9.63 -7.56
C LEU A 118 6.59 -11.13 -7.39
N ASP A 119 6.89 -11.87 -8.46
CA ASP A 119 6.76 -13.32 -8.61
C ASP A 119 8.03 -14.08 -8.22
N SER A 120 8.97 -13.45 -7.50
CA SER A 120 10.23 -14.09 -7.05
C SER A 120 10.01 -15.40 -6.29
N VAL A 121 8.87 -15.54 -5.61
CA VAL A 121 8.36 -16.80 -5.08
C VAL A 121 7.04 -17.13 -5.77
N THR A 122 6.94 -18.35 -6.29
CA THR A 122 5.74 -18.82 -7.02
C THR A 122 4.61 -19.22 -6.08
N MET A 123 3.41 -19.42 -6.63
CA MET A 123 2.29 -20.09 -5.93
C MET A 123 2.64 -21.50 -5.41
N GLY A 124 3.71 -22.14 -5.90
CA GLY A 124 4.24 -23.40 -5.37
C GLY A 124 5.09 -23.23 -4.10
N ASN A 125 5.29 -22.00 -3.61
CA ASN A 125 6.22 -21.63 -2.54
C ASN A 125 7.67 -22.09 -2.86
N THR A 126 8.12 -21.77 -4.07
CA THR A 126 9.48 -22.05 -4.59
C THR A 126 10.00 -20.81 -5.34
N VAL A 127 11.31 -20.62 -5.40
CA VAL A 127 11.91 -19.47 -6.12
C VAL A 127 11.63 -19.57 -7.62
N ASN A 128 11.03 -18.53 -8.20
CA ASN A 128 10.80 -18.50 -9.64
C ASN A 128 12.12 -18.36 -10.40
N ARG A 129 12.25 -19.11 -11.50
CA ARG A 129 13.42 -19.14 -12.39
C ARG A 129 14.77 -19.17 -11.65
N ARG A 130 14.86 -20.01 -10.60
CA ARG A 130 15.99 -20.21 -9.66
C ARG A 130 17.41 -19.86 -10.18
N LYS A 131 17.81 -20.35 -11.36
CA LYS A 131 19.12 -20.06 -11.97
C LYS A 131 19.28 -18.60 -12.37
N ALA A 132 18.30 -18.05 -13.08
CA ALA A 132 18.23 -16.65 -13.50
C ALA A 132 18.27 -15.73 -12.28
N MET A 133 17.50 -16.06 -11.23
CA MET A 133 17.47 -15.31 -9.99
C MET A 133 18.86 -15.25 -9.34
N ASN A 134 19.55 -16.39 -9.21
CA ASN A 134 20.92 -16.43 -8.69
C ASN A 134 21.92 -15.62 -9.54
N ALA A 135 21.81 -15.68 -10.88
CA ALA A 135 22.67 -14.90 -11.78
C ALA A 135 22.40 -13.38 -11.66
N SER A 136 21.13 -12.99 -11.55
CA SER A 136 20.71 -11.60 -11.37
C SER A 136 21.23 -11.02 -10.04
N LEU A 137 21.12 -11.78 -8.93
CA LEU A 137 21.68 -11.40 -7.64
C LEU A 137 23.21 -11.22 -7.70
N GLN A 138 23.92 -12.11 -8.41
CA GLN A 138 25.36 -11.98 -8.64
C GLN A 138 25.71 -10.72 -9.44
N ALA A 139 24.93 -10.40 -10.49
CA ALA A 139 25.11 -9.19 -11.28
C ALA A 139 24.88 -7.92 -10.46
N LEU A 140 23.78 -7.86 -9.68
CA LEU A 140 23.49 -6.76 -8.76
C LEU A 140 24.63 -6.54 -7.76
N LYS A 141 25.10 -7.61 -7.08
CA LYS A 141 26.22 -7.48 -6.14
C LYS A 141 27.47 -6.93 -6.81
N SER A 142 27.77 -7.43 -8.01
CA SER A 142 28.94 -7.01 -8.77
C SER A 142 28.85 -5.53 -9.18
N ALA A 143 27.65 -5.01 -9.48
CA ALA A 143 27.40 -3.60 -9.76
C ALA A 143 27.60 -2.66 -8.54
N GLY A 144 27.81 -3.21 -7.34
CA GLY A 144 28.02 -2.45 -6.10
C GLY A 144 26.76 -2.21 -5.27
N VAL A 145 25.64 -2.86 -5.63
CA VAL A 145 24.38 -2.83 -4.89
C VAL A 145 24.59 -3.40 -3.47
N GLU A 146 24.02 -2.74 -2.47
CA GLU A 146 24.15 -3.15 -1.06
C GLU A 146 23.28 -4.38 -0.76
N GLY A 147 22.04 -4.36 -1.27
CA GLY A 147 21.07 -5.42 -1.03
C GLY A 147 19.87 -5.43 -1.97
N ILE A 148 18.87 -6.23 -1.60
CA ILE A 148 17.61 -6.37 -2.31
C ILE A 148 16.42 -6.08 -1.38
N MET A 149 15.30 -5.65 -1.95
CA MET A 149 14.00 -5.64 -1.28
C MET A 149 13.13 -6.76 -1.84
N MET A 150 12.50 -7.56 -0.96
CA MET A 150 11.61 -8.66 -1.36
C MET A 150 10.26 -8.61 -0.63
N ASP A 151 9.17 -8.83 -1.38
CA ASP A 151 7.83 -9.00 -0.85
C ASP A 151 7.65 -10.39 -0.22
N VAL A 152 7.36 -10.43 1.08
CA VAL A 152 7.01 -11.63 1.82
C VAL A 152 5.48 -11.74 1.89
N TRP A 153 4.91 -12.23 0.79
CA TRP A 153 3.46 -12.28 0.55
C TRP A 153 2.72 -13.13 1.58
N TRP A 154 1.83 -12.50 2.34
CA TRP A 154 1.00 -13.19 3.34
C TRP A 154 0.19 -14.34 2.69
N GLY A 155 -0.38 -14.09 1.51
CA GLY A 155 -1.15 -15.07 0.75
C GLY A 155 -0.36 -16.22 0.12
N LEU A 156 0.98 -16.18 0.08
CA LEU A 156 1.81 -17.34 -0.30
C LEU A 156 2.23 -18.16 0.92
N VAL A 157 2.48 -17.48 2.04
CA VAL A 157 3.08 -18.09 3.24
C VAL A 157 2.03 -18.72 4.14
N GLU A 158 0.96 -17.99 4.51
CA GLU A 158 -0.12 -18.49 5.38
C GLU A 158 -1.36 -18.91 4.55
N ARG A 159 -1.13 -19.33 3.30
CA ARG A 159 -2.17 -19.46 2.25
C ARG A 159 -3.36 -20.33 2.66
N ASP A 160 -3.07 -21.54 3.14
CA ASP A 160 -4.03 -22.65 3.15
C ASP A 160 -4.84 -22.72 4.46
N SER A 161 -4.26 -22.31 5.60
CA SER A 161 -4.94 -22.28 6.89
C SER A 161 -4.27 -21.34 7.91
N PRO A 162 -5.04 -20.80 8.89
CA PRO A 162 -4.50 -19.99 9.97
C PRO A 162 -3.34 -20.67 10.71
N GLY A 163 -2.24 -19.96 10.93
CA GLY A 163 -1.06 -20.43 11.66
C GLY A 163 -0.17 -21.43 10.90
N SER A 164 -0.51 -21.78 9.66
CA SER A 164 0.25 -22.73 8.83
C SER A 164 1.18 -22.00 7.86
N TYR A 165 2.34 -21.58 8.34
CA TYR A 165 3.32 -20.81 7.58
C TYR A 165 4.26 -21.70 6.74
N ASN A 166 4.29 -21.49 5.42
CA ASN A 166 5.25 -22.09 4.50
C ASN A 166 6.29 -21.06 4.05
N TRP A 167 7.55 -21.27 4.44
CA TRP A 167 8.68 -20.38 4.16
C TRP A 167 9.63 -20.90 3.05
N GLY A 168 9.28 -21.98 2.33
CA GLY A 168 10.19 -22.71 1.44
C GLY A 168 10.92 -21.83 0.41
N GLY A 169 10.16 -21.11 -0.42
CA GLY A 169 10.72 -20.23 -1.45
C GLY A 169 11.50 -19.04 -0.87
N TYR A 170 11.04 -18.51 0.26
CA TYR A 170 11.71 -17.40 0.95
C TYR A 170 13.02 -17.82 1.59
N THR A 171 13.08 -19.00 2.21
CA THR A 171 14.31 -19.60 2.75
C THR A 171 15.37 -19.74 1.67
N GLU A 172 14.98 -20.25 0.50
CA GLU A 172 15.92 -20.36 -0.62
C GLU A 172 16.40 -18.98 -1.11
N LEU A 173 15.49 -18.01 -1.30
CA LEU A 173 15.83 -16.68 -1.80
C LEU A 173 16.78 -15.92 -0.86
N LEU A 174 16.54 -16.04 0.45
CA LEU A 174 17.37 -15.46 1.51
C LEU A 174 18.77 -16.08 1.57
N GLU A 175 18.88 -17.41 1.44
CA GLU A 175 20.19 -18.08 1.37
C GLU A 175 20.94 -17.75 0.06
N MET A 176 20.25 -17.47 -1.06
CA MET A 176 20.91 -16.91 -2.25
C MET A 176 21.46 -15.51 -2.00
N ALA A 177 20.68 -14.61 -1.39
CA ALA A 177 21.13 -13.25 -1.08
C ALA A 177 22.35 -13.26 -0.16
N LYS A 178 22.30 -14.05 0.92
CA LYS A 178 23.41 -14.30 1.85
C LYS A 178 24.65 -14.84 1.16
N LYS A 179 24.51 -15.84 0.28
CA LYS A 179 25.62 -16.44 -0.48
C LYS A 179 26.36 -15.41 -1.35
N HIS A 180 25.64 -14.45 -1.92
CA HIS A 180 26.23 -13.34 -2.69
C HIS A 180 26.61 -12.14 -1.82
N GLY A 181 26.42 -12.19 -0.49
CA GLY A 181 26.74 -11.08 0.41
C GLY A 181 25.86 -9.84 0.18
N LEU A 182 24.63 -10.03 -0.30
CA LEU A 182 23.60 -8.98 -0.40
C LEU A 182 22.84 -8.87 0.91
N LYS A 183 22.56 -7.64 1.33
CA LYS A 183 21.60 -7.36 2.41
C LYS A 183 20.16 -7.52 1.92
N VAL A 184 19.21 -7.66 2.84
CA VAL A 184 17.79 -7.86 2.53
C VAL A 184 16.91 -6.93 3.36
N GLN A 185 16.06 -6.18 2.67
CA GLN A 185 14.88 -5.53 3.22
C GLN A 185 13.68 -6.45 2.94
N ALA A 186 13.07 -7.01 3.99
CA ALA A 186 11.93 -7.92 3.85
C ALA A 186 10.62 -7.16 4.08
N VAL A 187 9.76 -7.09 3.07
CA VAL A 187 8.44 -6.45 3.19
C VAL A 187 7.44 -7.46 3.73
N MET A 188 6.78 -7.15 4.84
CA MET A 188 5.67 -7.95 5.37
C MET A 188 4.41 -7.61 4.57
N SER A 189 4.27 -8.24 3.40
CA SER A 189 3.28 -7.89 2.39
C SER A 189 1.91 -8.50 2.75
N PHE A 190 1.23 -7.83 3.68
CA PHE A 190 -0.14 -8.13 4.17
C PHE A 190 -1.27 -7.72 3.20
N HIS A 191 -0.92 -7.45 1.94
CA HIS A 191 -1.80 -6.97 0.88
C HIS A 191 -1.76 -7.93 -0.33
N GLN A 192 -2.74 -7.81 -1.22
CA GLN A 192 -2.73 -8.48 -2.52
C GLN A 192 -1.73 -7.81 -3.47
N CYS A 193 -0.97 -8.63 -4.21
CA CYS A 193 -0.34 -8.21 -5.46
C CYS A 193 -1.36 -8.32 -6.60
N GLY A 194 -1.49 -7.29 -7.44
CA GLY A 194 -2.40 -7.31 -8.59
C GLY A 194 -3.54 -6.31 -8.47
N GLY A 195 -3.53 -5.30 -9.34
CA GLY A 195 -4.56 -4.26 -9.42
C GLY A 195 -4.02 -2.84 -9.50
N ASN A 196 -2.73 -2.66 -9.17
CA ASN A 196 -2.02 -1.38 -9.24
C ASN A 196 -1.09 -1.30 -10.48
N VAL A 197 -0.56 -0.10 -10.75
CA VAL A 197 0.43 0.13 -11.81
C VAL A 197 1.67 -0.73 -11.57
N GLY A 198 2.11 -1.47 -12.60
CA GLY A 198 3.32 -2.29 -12.54
C GLY A 198 3.14 -3.68 -11.91
N ASP A 199 1.92 -4.05 -11.48
CA ASP A 199 1.63 -5.41 -11.05
C ASP A 199 1.55 -6.38 -12.24
N SER A 200 2.56 -7.25 -12.37
CA SER A 200 2.64 -8.26 -13.42
C SER A 200 2.00 -9.62 -13.05
N VAL A 201 1.61 -9.80 -11.78
CA VAL A 201 1.03 -11.05 -11.25
C VAL A 201 -0.09 -10.77 -10.27
N THR A 202 -0.92 -11.79 -10.00
CA THR A 202 -1.98 -11.75 -9.00
C THR A 202 -1.68 -12.73 -7.86
N ILE A 203 -1.44 -12.19 -6.67
CA ILE A 203 -1.22 -12.94 -5.43
C ILE A 203 -2.21 -12.38 -4.41
N PRO A 204 -3.37 -13.03 -4.18
CA PRO A 204 -4.40 -12.51 -3.28
C PRO A 204 -3.96 -12.60 -1.80
N LEU A 205 -4.78 -12.03 -0.91
CA LEU A 205 -4.74 -12.36 0.53
C LEU A 205 -4.89 -13.89 0.76
N PRO A 206 -4.51 -14.43 1.93
CA PRO A 206 -4.67 -15.86 2.20
C PRO A 206 -6.08 -16.35 1.95
N LYS A 207 -6.23 -17.56 1.39
CA LYS A 207 -7.54 -18.09 0.98
C LYS A 207 -8.54 -18.05 2.13
N TRP A 208 -8.10 -18.42 3.33
CA TRP A 208 -8.94 -18.45 4.52
C TRP A 208 -9.36 -17.06 5.04
N VAL A 209 -8.66 -15.99 4.64
CA VAL A 209 -9.03 -14.59 4.90
C VAL A 209 -10.09 -14.14 3.90
N VAL A 210 -9.87 -14.43 2.61
CA VAL A 210 -10.87 -14.17 1.55
C VAL A 210 -12.19 -14.87 1.88
N GLU A 211 -12.14 -16.11 2.38
CA GLU A 211 -13.31 -16.85 2.89
C GLU A 211 -14.05 -16.14 4.06
N GLU A 212 -13.40 -15.29 4.87
CA GLU A 212 -14.10 -14.48 5.88
C GLU A 212 -14.65 -13.17 5.28
N ILE A 213 -13.93 -12.54 4.33
CA ILE A 213 -14.43 -11.36 3.61
C ILE A 213 -15.66 -11.73 2.76
N ASP A 214 -15.72 -12.92 2.18
CA ASP A 214 -16.91 -13.41 1.44
C ASP A 214 -18.15 -13.57 2.35
N LYS A 215 -17.95 -13.86 3.64
CA LYS A 215 -19.04 -13.96 4.64
C LYS A 215 -19.43 -12.61 5.21
N ASP A 216 -18.44 -11.78 5.49
CA ASP A 216 -18.60 -10.41 5.94
C ASP A 216 -17.85 -9.43 5.03
N PRO A 217 -18.48 -8.96 3.95
CA PRO A 217 -17.82 -8.07 3.01
C PRO A 217 -17.53 -6.65 3.54
N ASP A 218 -17.99 -6.28 4.74
CA ASP A 218 -17.54 -5.04 5.40
C ASP A 218 -16.11 -5.15 5.97
N LEU A 219 -15.49 -6.33 5.91
CA LEU A 219 -14.06 -6.50 6.16
C LEU A 219 -13.19 -5.88 5.05
N ALA A 220 -13.76 -5.56 3.88
CA ALA A 220 -13.10 -4.87 2.79
C ALA A 220 -13.34 -3.35 2.87
N TYR A 221 -12.33 -2.56 2.52
CA TYR A 221 -12.50 -1.12 2.35
C TYR A 221 -13.62 -0.82 1.35
N THR A 222 -14.52 0.08 1.70
CA THR A 222 -15.74 0.35 0.93
C THR A 222 -15.91 1.84 0.65
N ASP A 223 -16.27 2.19 -0.58
CA ASP A 223 -16.54 3.57 -1.01
C ASP A 223 -18.03 3.97 -0.94
N GLN A 224 -18.34 5.25 -1.17
CA GLN A 224 -19.72 5.78 -1.04
C GLN A 224 -20.76 5.14 -1.99
N TRP A 225 -20.33 4.42 -3.03
CA TRP A 225 -21.22 3.70 -3.95
C TRP A 225 -21.32 2.20 -3.61
N GLY A 226 -20.73 1.77 -2.49
CA GLY A 226 -20.71 0.39 -2.04
C GLY A 226 -19.73 -0.51 -2.81
N ARG A 227 -18.79 0.06 -3.57
CA ARG A 227 -17.71 -0.74 -4.18
C ARG A 227 -16.69 -1.10 -3.13
N ARG A 228 -16.19 -2.33 -3.21
CA ARG A 228 -15.26 -2.92 -2.24
C ARG A 228 -13.89 -3.15 -2.86
N ASN A 229 -12.84 -2.76 -2.14
CA ASN A 229 -11.47 -3.10 -2.46
C ASN A 229 -11.02 -4.27 -1.57
N TYR A 230 -10.65 -5.39 -2.21
CA TYR A 230 -10.25 -6.65 -1.55
C TYR A 230 -8.73 -6.80 -1.38
N GLU A 231 -7.96 -5.73 -1.66
CA GLU A 231 -6.50 -5.75 -1.64
C GLU A 231 -5.95 -5.80 -0.21
N TYR A 232 -6.67 -5.23 0.75
CA TYR A 232 -6.31 -5.14 2.15
C TYR A 232 -7.57 -5.13 3.04
N ILE A 233 -7.43 -5.50 4.32
CA ILE A 233 -8.53 -5.54 5.29
C ILE A 233 -8.79 -4.13 5.83
N SER A 234 -10.06 -3.70 5.91
CA SER A 234 -10.39 -2.37 6.43
C SER A 234 -9.87 -2.18 7.86
N LEU A 235 -9.14 -1.08 8.11
CA LEU A 235 -8.57 -0.75 9.42
C LEU A 235 -9.63 -0.54 10.52
N GLY A 236 -10.91 -0.40 10.15
CA GLY A 236 -12.03 -0.45 11.09
C GLY A 236 -12.14 -1.79 11.83
N CYS A 237 -11.50 -2.84 11.31
CA CYS A 237 -11.53 -4.19 11.85
C CYS A 237 -10.33 -4.54 12.76
N ASP A 238 -9.30 -3.70 12.86
CA ASP A 238 -7.99 -4.00 13.48
C ASP A 238 -8.05 -4.73 14.83
N ASN A 239 -9.01 -4.36 15.68
CA ASN A 239 -9.18 -4.84 17.04
C ASN A 239 -10.35 -5.83 17.21
N LEU A 240 -11.01 -6.23 16.12
CA LEU A 240 -12.18 -7.10 16.14
C LEU A 240 -11.78 -8.54 15.75
N PRO A 241 -12.23 -9.59 16.46
CA PRO A 241 -11.79 -10.97 16.25
C PRO A 241 -12.45 -11.67 15.04
N VAL A 242 -12.47 -10.97 13.90
CA VAL A 242 -13.20 -11.34 12.67
C VAL A 242 -12.49 -12.39 11.81
N LEU A 243 -11.21 -12.65 12.05
CA LEU A 243 -10.39 -13.58 11.26
C LEU A 243 -10.28 -14.94 11.95
N LYS A 244 -11.35 -15.74 11.85
CA LYS A 244 -11.47 -17.07 12.49
C LYS A 244 -11.14 -17.03 14.00
N GLY A 245 -11.54 -15.95 14.69
CA GLY A 245 -11.33 -15.71 16.13
C GLY A 245 -10.11 -14.86 16.49
N ARG A 246 -9.27 -14.48 15.52
CA ARG A 246 -8.17 -13.50 15.69
C ARG A 246 -8.55 -12.14 15.12
N THR A 247 -7.90 -11.07 15.57
CA THR A 247 -7.97 -9.76 14.91
C THR A 247 -6.98 -9.64 13.75
N PRO A 248 -7.16 -8.72 12.79
CA PRO A 248 -6.17 -8.44 11.74
C PRO A 248 -4.77 -8.15 12.31
N VAL A 249 -4.68 -7.26 13.31
CA VAL A 249 -3.39 -6.92 13.96
C VAL A 249 -2.76 -8.14 14.65
N GLN A 250 -3.55 -9.05 15.24
CA GLN A 250 -3.04 -10.31 15.79
C GLN A 250 -2.48 -11.23 14.68
N CYS A 251 -3.17 -11.36 13.54
CA CYS A 251 -2.65 -12.13 12.40
C CYS A 251 -1.32 -11.56 11.88
N TYR A 252 -1.22 -10.24 11.76
CA TYR A 252 0.03 -9.57 11.35
C TYR A 252 1.16 -9.81 12.36
N ALA A 253 0.87 -9.71 13.67
CA ALA A 253 1.84 -9.98 14.74
C ALA A 253 2.29 -11.45 14.76
N ASP A 254 1.37 -12.40 14.57
CA ASP A 254 1.68 -13.83 14.51
C ASP A 254 2.57 -14.15 13.29
N PHE A 255 2.27 -13.56 12.13
CA PHE A 255 3.07 -13.70 10.92
C PHE A 255 4.49 -13.17 11.10
N MET A 256 4.65 -11.95 11.64
CA MET A 256 5.96 -11.36 11.94
C MET A 256 6.76 -12.21 12.94
N ARG A 257 6.09 -12.79 13.95
CA ARG A 257 6.72 -13.68 14.92
C ARG A 257 7.18 -14.99 14.28
N ALA A 258 6.36 -15.61 13.45
CA ALA A 258 6.72 -16.80 12.69
C ALA A 258 7.88 -16.54 11.71
N PHE A 259 7.91 -15.37 11.06
CA PHE A 259 9.04 -14.93 10.23
C PHE A 259 10.32 -14.80 11.06
N LYS A 260 10.25 -14.09 12.20
CA LYS A 260 11.37 -13.95 13.13
C LYS A 260 11.90 -15.30 13.59
N ASP A 261 11.04 -16.20 14.05
CA ASP A 261 11.47 -17.48 14.62
C ASP A 261 12.15 -18.39 13.58
N ASN A 262 11.65 -18.37 12.35
CA ASN A 262 12.23 -19.10 11.21
C ASN A 262 13.58 -18.50 10.77
N PHE A 263 13.66 -17.17 10.65
CA PHE A 263 14.81 -16.46 10.07
C PHE A 263 15.75 -15.78 11.07
N LYS A 264 15.62 -16.03 12.39
CA LYS A 264 16.46 -15.45 13.45
C LYS A 264 17.97 -15.56 13.25
N HIS A 265 18.41 -16.53 12.47
CA HIS A 265 19.81 -16.78 12.13
C HIS A 265 20.33 -15.88 10.98
N LEU A 266 19.47 -15.05 10.39
CA LEU A 266 19.76 -14.08 9.33
C LEU A 266 19.47 -12.62 9.76
N LEU A 267 18.66 -12.42 10.81
CA LEU A 267 18.32 -11.09 11.33
C LEU A 267 19.56 -10.36 11.86
N GLY A 268 19.68 -9.08 11.55
CA GLY A 268 20.81 -8.22 11.94
C GLY A 268 22.09 -8.44 11.14
N ASP A 269 22.13 -9.45 10.27
CA ASP A 269 23.20 -9.66 9.30
C ASP A 269 22.69 -9.63 7.85
N THR A 270 22.08 -10.71 7.35
CA THR A 270 21.58 -10.75 5.97
C THR A 270 20.29 -9.94 5.85
N ILE A 271 19.33 -10.18 6.73
CA ILE A 271 18.10 -9.38 6.83
C ILE A 271 18.42 -8.20 7.74
N VAL A 272 18.38 -6.98 7.19
CA VAL A 272 18.76 -5.75 7.88
C VAL A 272 17.57 -4.83 8.16
N GLU A 273 16.45 -5.06 7.48
CA GLU A 273 15.25 -4.24 7.58
C GLU A 273 14.00 -5.08 7.41
N ILE A 274 12.96 -4.76 8.20
CA ILE A 274 11.59 -5.24 8.00
C ILE A 274 10.74 -4.03 7.62
N GLN A 275 10.26 -4.00 6.38
CA GLN A 275 9.26 -3.02 5.97
C GLN A 275 7.88 -3.58 6.30
N VAL A 276 7.08 -2.84 7.05
CA VAL A 276 5.81 -3.34 7.58
C VAL A 276 4.66 -2.80 6.74
N GLY A 277 3.95 -3.68 6.01
CA GLY A 277 2.86 -3.28 5.13
C GLY A 277 1.59 -2.87 5.88
N MET A 278 1.04 -1.68 5.60
CA MET A 278 -0.07 -1.08 6.37
C MET A 278 -1.24 -0.64 5.49
N GLY A 279 -1.46 -1.33 4.37
CA GLY A 279 -2.48 -0.97 3.40
C GLY A 279 -2.21 -1.54 2.00
N PRO A 280 -2.99 -1.09 1.01
CA PRO A 280 -2.77 -1.40 -0.42
C PRO A 280 -1.34 -1.04 -0.86
N ALA A 281 -0.76 -1.86 -1.75
CA ALA A 281 0.66 -1.84 -2.14
C ALA A 281 1.68 -1.87 -0.97
N GLY A 282 1.24 -2.22 0.25
CA GLY A 282 2.03 -2.16 1.48
C GLY A 282 2.17 -0.75 2.06
N GLU A 283 1.55 0.25 1.44
CA GLU A 283 1.64 1.65 1.82
C GLU A 283 0.66 1.98 2.95
N LEU A 284 1.07 2.84 3.90
CA LEU A 284 0.17 3.38 4.91
C LEU A 284 -0.78 4.39 4.27
N ARG A 285 -1.90 3.93 3.72
CA ARG A 285 -2.97 4.75 3.11
C ARG A 285 -4.28 3.96 2.98
N TYR A 286 -5.33 4.65 2.58
CA TYR A 286 -6.54 4.03 2.04
C TYR A 286 -6.41 3.71 0.53
N PRO A 287 -7.18 2.75 -0.01
CA PRO A 287 -7.21 2.42 -1.44
C PRO A 287 -8.04 3.43 -2.25
N SER A 288 -7.68 4.73 -2.22
CA SER A 288 -8.50 5.80 -2.79
C SER A 288 -8.37 5.99 -4.31
N TYR A 289 -7.38 5.37 -4.96
CA TYR A 289 -7.10 5.47 -6.39
C TYR A 289 -6.93 4.10 -7.09
N PRO A 290 -7.89 3.15 -6.99
CA PRO A 290 -7.75 1.83 -7.60
C PRO A 290 -7.90 1.90 -9.13
N GLU A 291 -6.84 1.57 -9.87
CA GLU A 291 -6.88 1.53 -11.35
C GLU A 291 -7.69 0.36 -11.90
N GLN A 292 -7.94 -0.68 -11.09
CA GLN A 292 -8.63 -1.89 -11.53
C GLN A 292 -9.98 -1.57 -12.21
N ASN A 293 -10.16 -2.15 -13.39
CA ASN A 293 -11.32 -1.95 -14.28
C ASN A 293 -11.55 -0.48 -14.71
N GLY A 294 -10.54 0.38 -14.61
CA GLY A 294 -10.64 1.82 -14.93
C GLY A 294 -11.48 2.62 -13.94
N THR A 295 -11.62 2.13 -12.70
CA THR A 295 -12.37 2.79 -11.62
C THR A 295 -11.84 4.20 -11.36
N TRP A 296 -10.53 4.31 -11.16
CA TRP A 296 -9.77 5.55 -11.15
C TRP A 296 -8.79 5.58 -12.32
N LYS A 297 -8.43 6.79 -12.75
CA LYS A 297 -7.35 7.10 -13.67
C LYS A 297 -6.66 8.37 -13.22
N PHE A 298 -5.34 8.41 -13.35
CA PHE A 298 -4.56 9.62 -13.15
C PHE A 298 -5.08 10.77 -14.07
N PRO A 299 -5.24 12.02 -13.56
CA PRO A 299 -4.91 12.52 -12.22
C PRO A 299 -6.13 12.68 -11.29
N GLY A 300 -7.14 11.80 -11.32
CA GLY A 300 -8.39 12.02 -10.58
C GLY A 300 -8.25 12.17 -9.05
N ILE A 301 -9.20 12.84 -8.39
CA ILE A 301 -9.21 13.08 -6.93
C ILE A 301 -9.30 11.81 -6.05
N GLY A 302 -9.70 10.67 -6.62
CA GLY A 302 -9.95 9.45 -5.84
C GLY A 302 -11.28 9.49 -5.06
N ALA A 303 -11.44 8.61 -4.07
CA ALA A 303 -12.61 8.60 -3.19
C ALA A 303 -12.29 8.14 -1.78
N PHE A 304 -13.02 8.65 -0.78
CA PHE A 304 -12.94 8.20 0.61
C PHE A 304 -13.41 6.73 0.76
N GLN A 305 -12.65 5.93 1.51
CA GLN A 305 -12.80 4.47 1.62
C GLN A 305 -13.30 4.05 3.02
N CYS A 306 -14.29 4.76 3.57
CA CYS A 306 -14.74 4.62 4.95
C CYS A 306 -16.23 4.25 5.09
N PHE A 307 -16.82 3.63 4.08
CA PHE A 307 -18.26 3.33 4.01
C PHE A 307 -18.59 1.88 4.40
N ASP A 308 -17.62 1.11 4.86
CA ASP A 308 -17.89 -0.17 5.53
C ASP A 308 -18.53 0.07 6.90
N LYS A 309 -19.33 -0.89 7.40
CA LYS A 309 -20.09 -0.69 8.64
C LYS A 309 -19.22 -0.40 9.88
N TYR A 310 -17.95 -0.84 9.90
CA TYR A 310 -17.06 -0.67 11.04
C TYR A 310 -16.51 0.76 11.07
N MET A 311 -16.06 1.26 9.92
CA MET A 311 -15.66 2.65 9.74
C MET A 311 -16.83 3.62 9.98
N LEU A 312 -18.03 3.32 9.45
CA LEU A 312 -19.22 4.14 9.72
C LEU A 312 -19.61 4.15 11.20
N SER A 313 -19.45 3.02 11.91
CA SER A 313 -19.69 2.96 13.37
C SER A 313 -18.67 3.80 14.16
N SER A 314 -17.40 3.78 13.75
CA SER A 314 -16.34 4.65 14.31
C SER A 314 -16.64 6.14 14.07
N LEU A 315 -17.00 6.52 12.84
CA LEU A 315 -17.37 7.89 12.47
C LEU A 315 -18.55 8.39 13.32
N LYS A 316 -19.58 7.54 13.50
CA LYS A 316 -20.74 7.85 14.32
C LYS A 316 -20.37 8.13 15.77
N ALA A 317 -19.56 7.26 16.39
CA ALA A 317 -19.10 7.45 17.77
C ALA A 317 -18.24 8.72 17.92
N ALA A 318 -17.37 9.03 16.95
CA ALA A 318 -16.57 10.25 16.94
C ALA A 318 -17.45 11.52 16.83
N ALA A 319 -18.51 11.48 16.01
CA ALA A 319 -19.44 12.59 15.84
C ALA A 319 -20.32 12.83 17.08
N GLU A 320 -20.77 11.75 17.73
CA GLU A 320 -21.46 11.81 19.03
C GLU A 320 -20.55 12.42 20.11
N ALA A 321 -19.29 11.99 20.21
CA ALA A 321 -18.30 12.53 21.14
C ALA A 321 -17.94 14.01 20.86
N TYR A 322 -17.96 14.44 19.60
CA TYR A 322 -17.77 15.84 19.20
C TYR A 322 -19.00 16.72 19.49
N GLY A 323 -20.13 16.14 19.91
CA GLY A 323 -21.38 16.88 20.12
C GLY A 323 -22.12 17.25 18.83
N LYS A 324 -21.84 16.53 17.74
CA LYS A 324 -22.45 16.67 16.42
C LYS A 324 -22.91 15.33 15.83
N PRO A 325 -23.86 14.60 16.45
CA PRO A 325 -24.28 13.28 15.98
C PRO A 325 -24.73 13.26 14.50
N GLU A 326 -25.24 14.38 13.98
CA GLU A 326 -25.64 14.54 12.58
C GLU A 326 -24.48 14.40 11.58
N TRP A 327 -23.24 14.67 12.00
CA TRP A 327 -22.03 14.47 11.19
C TRP A 327 -21.58 13.00 11.15
N GLY A 328 -22.16 12.15 12.00
CA GLY A 328 -21.85 10.73 12.11
C GLY A 328 -22.70 9.80 11.23
N VAL A 329 -23.65 10.36 10.47
CA VAL A 329 -24.62 9.58 9.69
C VAL A 329 -23.98 8.90 8.48
N THR A 330 -22.99 9.56 7.87
CA THR A 330 -22.25 9.10 6.68
C THR A 330 -20.96 9.92 6.51
N GLY A 331 -19.99 9.40 5.76
CA GLY A 331 -18.90 10.21 5.22
C GLY A 331 -19.39 11.20 4.14
N PRO A 332 -18.55 12.16 3.70
CA PRO A 332 -18.93 13.20 2.75
C PRO A 332 -19.39 12.62 1.41
N THR A 333 -20.64 12.92 1.03
CA THR A 333 -21.22 12.50 -0.26
C THR A 333 -21.12 13.57 -1.35
N ASP A 334 -20.63 14.76 -1.00
CA ASP A 334 -20.36 15.89 -1.90
C ASP A 334 -18.91 15.95 -2.40
N ALA A 335 -18.14 14.88 -2.12
CA ALA A 335 -16.75 14.67 -2.52
C ALA A 335 -16.54 14.30 -4.00
N GLY A 336 -17.61 14.17 -4.78
CA GLY A 336 -17.54 13.81 -6.20
C GLY A 336 -17.17 12.34 -6.45
N SER A 337 -16.61 12.05 -7.62
CA SER A 337 -16.20 10.72 -8.05
C SER A 337 -14.70 10.61 -8.32
N TYR A 338 -14.16 9.38 -8.35
CA TYR A 338 -12.73 9.09 -8.53
C TYR A 338 -12.00 9.95 -9.58
N ASN A 339 -12.66 10.23 -10.70
CA ASN A 339 -12.07 10.90 -11.87
C ASN A 339 -12.47 12.37 -12.02
N ASN A 340 -13.13 12.97 -11.01
CA ASN A 340 -13.40 14.40 -11.00
C ASN A 340 -12.12 15.20 -10.72
N TRP A 341 -12.16 16.48 -11.10
CA TRP A 341 -11.21 17.48 -10.66
C TRP A 341 -11.67 18.10 -9.33
N PRO A 342 -10.77 18.66 -8.49
CA PRO A 342 -11.16 19.25 -7.21
C PRO A 342 -12.26 20.31 -7.34
N GLU A 343 -12.16 21.15 -8.37
CA GLU A 343 -13.09 22.25 -8.66
C GLU A 343 -14.48 21.79 -9.13
N ASP A 344 -14.63 20.55 -9.62
CA ASP A 344 -15.92 19.97 -10.00
C ASP A 344 -16.77 19.60 -8.76
N THR A 345 -16.18 19.61 -7.57
CA THR A 345 -16.79 19.05 -6.36
C THR A 345 -17.10 20.11 -5.30
N PRO A 346 -18.29 20.11 -4.69
CA PRO A 346 -18.59 20.99 -3.55
C PRO A 346 -17.63 20.76 -2.36
N PHE A 347 -17.16 19.53 -2.14
CA PHE A 347 -16.25 19.26 -1.03
C PHE A 347 -14.82 19.78 -1.28
N PHE A 348 -14.20 19.58 -2.46
CA PHE A 348 -12.78 19.86 -2.67
C PHE A 348 -12.45 21.17 -3.42
N ARG A 349 -13.42 21.88 -3.98
CA ARG A 349 -13.19 23.16 -4.70
C ARG A 349 -12.41 24.17 -3.85
N LYS A 350 -11.63 25.03 -4.50
CA LYS A 350 -10.66 25.91 -3.80
C LYS A 350 -11.31 26.93 -2.86
N ASP A 351 -12.50 27.41 -3.20
CA ASP A 351 -13.19 28.51 -2.53
C ASP A 351 -14.58 28.06 -2.07
N GLY A 352 -14.86 28.17 -0.77
CA GLY A 352 -16.09 27.65 -0.17
C GLY A 352 -16.27 26.14 -0.33
N GLY A 353 -15.16 25.39 -0.37
CA GLY A 353 -15.17 23.93 -0.38
C GLY A 353 -15.37 23.33 1.01
N GLY A 354 -16.09 22.21 1.09
CA GLY A 354 -16.33 21.47 2.34
C GLY A 354 -15.07 21.08 3.11
N TRP A 355 -13.95 20.84 2.42
CA TRP A 355 -12.64 20.47 2.99
C TRP A 355 -12.10 21.46 4.04
N ASN A 356 -12.46 22.76 3.94
CA ASN A 356 -12.07 23.83 4.85
C ASN A 356 -13.27 24.39 5.64
N SER A 357 -14.28 23.55 5.87
CA SER A 357 -15.40 23.83 6.79
C SER A 357 -15.17 23.12 8.12
N THR A 358 -15.89 23.50 9.18
CA THR A 358 -15.81 22.82 10.49
C THR A 358 -16.17 21.34 10.41
N TYR A 359 -17.07 20.95 9.50
CA TYR A 359 -17.35 19.54 9.22
C TYR A 359 -16.18 18.84 8.50
N GLY A 360 -15.56 19.52 7.53
CA GLY A 360 -14.36 19.01 6.85
C GLY A 360 -13.19 18.81 7.81
N GLU A 361 -12.93 19.78 8.69
CA GLU A 361 -11.93 19.68 9.76
C GLU A 361 -12.19 18.48 10.69
N PHE A 362 -13.43 18.29 11.12
CA PHE A 362 -13.83 17.12 11.91
C PHE A 362 -13.59 15.81 11.15
N PHE A 363 -14.14 15.67 9.94
CA PHE A 363 -14.09 14.43 9.17
C PHE A 363 -12.67 14.06 8.74
N LEU A 364 -11.89 15.01 8.22
CA LEU A 364 -10.52 14.77 7.78
C LEU A 364 -9.58 14.49 8.97
N SER A 365 -9.83 15.11 10.13
CA SER A 365 -9.12 14.76 11.37
C SER A 365 -9.42 13.32 11.79
N TRP A 366 -10.70 12.91 11.82
CA TRP A 366 -11.08 11.53 12.11
C TRP A 366 -10.46 10.53 11.12
N TYR A 367 -10.62 10.76 9.82
CA TYR A 367 -10.20 9.82 8.77
C TYR A 367 -8.68 9.62 8.75
N SER A 368 -7.91 10.69 8.93
CA SER A 368 -6.44 10.61 9.06
C SER A 368 -5.99 10.05 10.41
N GLN A 369 -6.68 10.36 11.52
CA GLN A 369 -6.37 9.80 12.83
C GLN A 369 -6.64 8.29 12.93
N MET A 370 -7.64 7.78 12.21
CA MET A 370 -7.89 6.35 12.05
C MET A 370 -6.71 5.65 11.36
N LEU A 371 -6.14 6.26 10.32
CA LEU A 371 -4.95 5.76 9.61
C LEU A 371 -3.69 5.80 10.48
N LEU A 372 -3.46 6.90 11.21
CA LEU A 372 -2.36 7.00 12.19
C LEU A 372 -2.50 5.96 13.30
N ALA A 373 -3.72 5.75 13.82
CA ALA A 373 -3.94 4.75 14.87
C ALA A 373 -3.75 3.31 14.37
N HIS A 374 -4.01 3.03 13.09
CA HIS A 374 -3.69 1.76 12.43
C HIS A 374 -2.17 1.55 12.36
N GLY A 375 -1.43 2.55 11.86
CA GLY A 375 0.03 2.52 11.82
C GLY A 375 0.66 2.29 13.19
N GLU A 376 0.23 3.02 14.22
CA GLU A 376 0.69 2.86 15.61
C GLU A 376 0.48 1.43 16.13
N ARG A 377 -0.71 0.84 15.91
CA ARG A 377 -1.02 -0.53 16.37
C ARG A 377 -0.10 -1.58 15.75
N ILE A 378 0.11 -1.49 14.44
CA ILE A 378 0.95 -2.46 13.71
C ILE A 378 2.42 -2.24 14.04
N LEU A 379 2.89 -0.99 14.16
CA LEU A 379 4.25 -0.69 14.60
C LEU A 379 4.54 -1.18 16.01
N MET A 380 3.65 -0.96 16.97
CA MET A 380 3.80 -1.47 18.33
C MET A 380 4.00 -3.00 18.33
N ALA A 381 3.22 -3.73 17.52
CA ALA A 381 3.39 -5.18 17.34
C ALA A 381 4.70 -5.56 16.63
N ALA A 382 5.11 -4.81 15.60
CA ALA A 382 6.34 -5.04 14.85
C ALA A 382 7.59 -4.77 15.69
N THR A 383 7.68 -3.59 16.33
CA THR A 383 8.76 -3.19 17.24
C THR A 383 8.91 -4.20 18.38
N SER A 384 7.81 -4.60 19.04
CA SER A 384 7.86 -5.63 20.09
C SER A 384 8.31 -7.00 19.56
N THR A 385 7.97 -7.33 18.31
CA THR A 385 8.40 -8.59 17.70
C THR A 385 9.89 -8.57 17.35
N PHE A 386 10.39 -7.52 16.71
CA PHE A 386 11.78 -7.45 16.22
C PHE A 386 12.77 -6.77 17.17
N GLU A 387 12.34 -6.40 18.37
CA GLU A 387 13.19 -5.84 19.42
C GLU A 387 14.45 -6.70 19.63
N ASN A 388 15.60 -6.04 19.78
CA ASN A 388 16.91 -6.64 20.02
C ASN A 388 17.40 -7.63 18.94
N THR A 389 16.80 -7.66 17.74
CA THR A 389 17.26 -8.52 16.61
C THR A 389 18.22 -7.82 15.63
N GLY A 390 18.55 -6.54 15.86
CA GLY A 390 19.49 -5.77 15.04
C GLY A 390 18.97 -5.32 13.67
N VAL A 391 17.69 -5.58 13.35
CA VAL A 391 17.04 -5.08 12.13
C VAL A 391 16.34 -3.75 12.37
N LYS A 392 16.28 -2.91 11.33
CA LYS A 392 15.51 -1.66 11.34
C LYS A 392 14.06 -1.91 10.92
N MET A 393 13.10 -1.17 11.48
CA MET A 393 11.73 -1.15 10.95
C MET A 393 11.61 -0.06 9.89
N SER A 394 10.77 -0.25 8.88
CA SER A 394 10.37 0.83 7.95
C SER A 394 8.90 0.75 7.58
N VAL A 395 8.34 1.87 7.13
CA VAL A 395 6.96 1.98 6.64
C VAL A 395 6.97 2.75 5.33
N LYS A 396 6.20 2.27 4.33
CA LYS A 396 6.08 2.94 3.03
C LYS A 396 4.94 3.97 3.05
N ILE A 397 5.22 5.18 2.59
CA ILE A 397 4.27 6.27 2.44
C ILE A 397 4.22 6.65 0.94
N ALA A 398 3.02 6.78 0.40
CA ALA A 398 2.79 7.03 -1.02
C ALA A 398 3.07 8.50 -1.41
N GLY A 399 3.80 8.70 -2.50
CA GLY A 399 4.06 10.00 -3.13
C GLY A 399 2.90 10.52 -3.97
N ILE A 400 1.83 10.97 -3.32
CA ILE A 400 0.60 11.45 -3.98
C ILE A 400 0.80 12.89 -4.49
N HIS A 401 1.46 13.00 -5.64
CA HIS A 401 1.98 14.27 -6.17
C HIS A 401 0.98 15.09 -7.00
N TRP A 402 -0.12 14.49 -7.47
CA TRP A 402 -1.10 15.16 -8.33
C TRP A 402 -2.08 16.00 -7.50
N HIS A 403 -2.53 17.12 -8.08
CA HIS A 403 -3.30 18.16 -7.40
C HIS A 403 -2.66 18.74 -6.12
N TYR A 404 -1.38 18.46 -5.82
CA TYR A 404 -0.65 19.08 -4.71
C TYR A 404 -0.58 20.62 -4.84
N GLY A 405 -0.57 21.14 -6.08
CA GLY A 405 -0.68 22.59 -6.32
C GLY A 405 -2.08 23.19 -6.04
N HIS A 406 -3.10 22.36 -5.80
CA HIS A 406 -4.46 22.79 -5.50
C HIS A 406 -4.67 22.96 -3.99
N ARG A 407 -5.37 24.02 -3.55
CA ARG A 407 -5.50 24.39 -2.12
C ARG A 407 -5.97 23.27 -1.19
N SER A 408 -6.81 22.37 -1.71
CA SER A 408 -7.40 21.25 -0.96
C SER A 408 -6.58 19.97 -0.95
N HIS A 409 -5.56 19.81 -1.81
CA HIS A 409 -4.74 18.58 -1.88
C HIS A 409 -5.60 17.30 -1.96
N ALA A 410 -6.71 17.34 -2.72
CA ALA A 410 -7.79 16.35 -2.63
C ALA A 410 -7.37 14.86 -2.71
N PRO A 411 -6.41 14.43 -3.55
CA PRO A 411 -5.94 13.03 -3.58
C PRO A 411 -5.22 12.60 -2.30
N GLU A 412 -4.46 13.50 -1.67
CA GLU A 412 -3.82 13.24 -0.38
C GLU A 412 -4.90 13.03 0.69
N LEU A 413 -5.92 13.90 0.70
CA LEU A 413 -7.06 13.80 1.62
C LEU A 413 -7.82 12.48 1.47
N THR A 414 -8.13 12.04 0.24
CA THR A 414 -8.86 10.78 0.02
C THR A 414 -8.03 9.55 0.39
N ALA A 415 -6.70 9.61 0.24
CA ALA A 415 -5.77 8.58 0.68
C ALA A 415 -5.51 8.57 2.20
N GLY A 416 -6.00 9.57 2.94
CA GLY A 416 -5.90 9.66 4.41
C GLY A 416 -4.78 10.56 4.92
N TYR A 417 -3.97 11.14 4.03
CA TYR A 417 -3.00 12.17 4.39
C TYR A 417 -3.75 13.49 4.52
N TYR A 418 -3.98 13.97 5.75
CA TYR A 418 -4.62 15.28 5.95
C TYR A 418 -3.61 16.43 5.71
N ASN A 419 -3.00 16.43 4.53
CA ASN A 419 -2.17 17.50 4.02
C ASN A 419 -3.06 18.56 3.36
N THR A 420 -2.77 19.83 3.59
CA THR A 420 -3.40 20.95 2.87
C THR A 420 -2.42 22.10 2.80
N ARG A 421 -2.76 23.15 2.05
CA ARG A 421 -2.00 24.42 2.04
C ARG A 421 -1.76 25.03 3.44
N PHE A 422 -2.53 24.66 4.46
CA PHE A 422 -2.46 25.21 5.81
C PHE A 422 -2.04 24.19 6.89
N ARG A 423 -1.89 22.91 6.55
CA ARG A 423 -1.65 21.82 7.51
C ARG A 423 -0.71 20.80 6.90
N ASP A 424 0.41 20.57 7.58
CA ASP A 424 1.34 19.49 7.24
C ASP A 424 0.73 18.13 7.56
N GLY A 425 0.40 17.36 6.52
CA GLY A 425 -0.14 16.01 6.62
C GLY A 425 0.89 14.94 7.00
N TYR A 426 2.16 15.18 6.72
CA TYR A 426 3.24 14.20 6.84
C TYR A 426 3.95 14.25 8.18
N LEU A 427 4.04 15.42 8.83
CA LEU A 427 4.66 15.55 10.15
C LEU A 427 4.04 14.61 11.23
N PRO A 428 2.70 14.43 11.34
CA PRO A 428 2.14 13.47 12.29
C PRO A 428 2.53 12.01 11.99
N ILE A 429 2.69 11.64 10.71
CA ILE A 429 3.16 10.31 10.29
C ILE A 429 4.64 10.15 10.69
N ALA A 430 5.47 11.15 10.40
CA ALA A 430 6.88 11.15 10.77
C ALA A 430 7.08 11.05 12.29
N GLN A 431 6.28 11.78 13.08
CA GLN A 431 6.25 11.69 14.55
C GLN A 431 5.78 10.33 15.07
N MET A 432 4.87 9.65 14.37
CA MET A 432 4.45 8.29 14.67
C MET A 432 5.61 7.31 14.45
N LEU A 433 6.28 7.37 13.30
CA LEU A 433 7.43 6.50 13.00
C LEU A 433 8.60 6.72 13.98
N ALA A 434 8.86 7.98 14.35
CA ALA A 434 9.91 8.34 15.31
C ALA A 434 9.75 7.66 16.67
N ARG A 435 8.52 7.53 17.20
CA ARG A 435 8.24 6.82 18.47
C ARG A 435 8.68 5.35 18.45
N HIS A 436 8.70 4.73 17.26
CA HIS A 436 9.05 3.33 17.07
C HIS A 436 10.47 3.11 16.54
N GLY A 437 11.26 4.17 16.33
CA GLY A 437 12.56 4.10 15.67
C GLY A 437 12.49 3.58 14.23
N ALA A 438 11.34 3.71 13.58
CA ALA A 438 11.12 3.23 12.22
C ALA A 438 11.66 4.23 11.17
N ILE A 439 11.99 3.76 9.98
CA ILE A 439 12.37 4.56 8.82
C ILE A 439 11.10 4.99 8.07
N PHE A 440 11.04 6.26 7.69
CA PHE A 440 10.05 6.77 6.74
C PHE A 440 10.56 6.45 5.33
N ASN A 441 9.90 5.55 4.60
CA ASN A 441 10.24 5.24 3.22
C ASN A 441 9.23 5.89 2.26
N PHE A 442 9.70 6.73 1.34
CA PHE A 442 8.85 7.57 0.51
C PHE A 442 9.05 7.34 -0.99
N THR A 443 7.96 7.27 -1.76
CA THR A 443 7.98 7.04 -3.21
C THR A 443 8.01 8.35 -4.02
N CYS A 444 8.10 8.26 -5.35
CA CYS A 444 8.14 9.38 -6.31
C CYS A 444 9.42 10.25 -6.27
N ILE A 445 10.52 9.74 -5.71
CA ILE A 445 11.80 10.45 -5.58
C ILE A 445 12.43 10.82 -6.94
N GLU A 446 12.09 10.09 -8.00
CA GLU A 446 12.62 10.26 -9.35
C GLU A 446 11.87 11.30 -10.19
N MET A 447 10.69 11.71 -9.74
CA MET A 447 9.78 12.55 -10.52
C MET A 447 10.17 14.03 -10.49
N ARG A 448 9.93 14.72 -11.61
CA ARG A 448 10.19 16.17 -11.77
C ARG A 448 8.92 16.90 -12.17
N ASP A 449 8.72 18.12 -11.66
CA ASP A 449 7.49 18.90 -11.85
C ASP A 449 7.18 19.11 -13.35
N HIS A 450 8.20 19.34 -14.19
CA HIS A 450 8.05 19.58 -15.63
C HIS A 450 7.79 18.32 -16.48
N GLU A 451 7.91 17.12 -15.91
CA GLU A 451 7.53 15.87 -16.59
C GLU A 451 6.04 15.56 -16.45
N GLN A 452 5.33 16.32 -15.61
CA GLN A 452 3.94 16.05 -15.24
C GLN A 452 2.95 16.89 -16.07
N PRO A 453 1.69 16.44 -16.23
CA PRO A 453 0.65 17.25 -16.85
C PRO A 453 0.40 18.55 -16.07
N GLN A 454 0.48 19.68 -16.77
CA GLN A 454 0.42 21.01 -16.15
C GLN A 454 -0.95 21.36 -15.58
N ASP A 455 -2.01 20.82 -16.20
CA ASP A 455 -3.40 20.91 -15.75
C ASP A 455 -3.60 20.16 -14.43
N ALA A 456 -2.99 18.98 -14.26
CA ALA A 456 -3.05 18.17 -13.05
C ALA A 456 -2.51 18.86 -11.78
N LEU A 457 -1.82 20.00 -11.90
CA LEU A 457 -1.17 20.74 -10.80
C LEU A 457 -0.26 19.83 -9.94
N CYS A 458 0.44 18.91 -10.60
CA CYS A 458 1.43 18.06 -9.95
C CYS A 458 2.59 18.88 -9.38
N ALA A 459 3.13 18.46 -8.25
CA ALA A 459 4.37 19.03 -7.72
C ALA A 459 5.20 18.01 -6.90
N PRO A 460 5.64 16.89 -7.51
CA PRO A 460 6.44 15.86 -6.83
C PRO A 460 7.67 16.44 -6.13
N GLU A 461 8.37 17.43 -6.72
CA GLU A 461 9.60 17.97 -6.13
C GLU A 461 9.32 18.74 -4.83
N LYS A 462 8.18 19.45 -4.77
CA LYS A 462 7.74 20.16 -3.56
C LYS A 462 7.23 19.20 -2.49
N LEU A 463 6.56 18.13 -2.91
CA LEU A 463 6.07 17.07 -2.02
C LEU A 463 7.25 16.32 -1.36
N VAL A 464 8.23 15.87 -2.14
CA VAL A 464 9.47 15.27 -1.61
C VAL A 464 10.14 16.22 -0.62
N ARG A 465 10.25 17.52 -0.94
CA ARG A 465 10.80 18.53 -0.04
C ARG A 465 9.97 18.72 1.25
N GLN A 466 8.64 18.67 1.19
CA GLN A 466 7.79 18.73 2.39
C GLN A 466 8.05 17.52 3.29
N VAL A 467 8.01 16.30 2.73
CA VAL A 467 8.25 15.07 3.48
C VAL A 467 9.63 15.11 4.13
N ALA A 468 10.65 15.51 3.38
CA ALA A 468 12.03 15.66 3.84
C ALA A 468 12.15 16.61 5.06
N LEU A 469 11.45 17.75 5.05
CA LEU A 469 11.39 18.68 6.18
C LEU A 469 10.60 18.10 7.37
N ALA A 470 9.50 17.40 7.11
CA ALA A 470 8.70 16.72 8.13
C ALA A 470 9.49 15.62 8.84
N THR A 471 10.26 14.82 8.09
CA THR A 471 11.10 13.75 8.66
C THR A 471 12.27 14.31 9.46
N HIS A 472 12.96 15.34 8.96
CA HIS A 472 14.01 16.03 9.71
C HIS A 472 13.48 16.62 11.02
N LYS A 473 12.33 17.32 10.97
CA LYS A 473 11.67 17.91 12.15
C LYS A 473 11.21 16.86 13.18
N ALA A 474 10.85 15.66 12.75
CA ALA A 474 10.50 14.55 13.62
C ALA A 474 11.70 13.68 14.04
N GLN A 475 12.91 14.00 13.56
CA GLN A 475 14.13 13.21 13.77
C GLN A 475 14.01 11.73 13.33
N VAL A 476 13.24 11.48 12.27
CA VAL A 476 13.06 10.14 11.69
C VAL A 476 13.90 10.00 10.41
N PRO A 477 14.61 8.88 10.19
CA PRO A 477 15.36 8.67 8.95
C PRO A 477 14.43 8.59 7.73
N LEU A 478 14.83 9.23 6.63
CA LEU A 478 14.17 9.13 5.33
C LEU A 478 14.91 8.13 4.42
N ALA A 479 14.18 7.17 3.87
CA ALA A 479 14.58 6.36 2.73
C ALA A 479 13.70 6.70 1.52
N GLY A 480 14.19 6.40 0.31
CA GLY A 480 13.52 6.75 -0.93
C GLY A 480 13.31 5.57 -1.88
N GLU A 481 12.25 5.63 -2.66
CA GLU A 481 11.94 4.73 -3.77
C GLU A 481 11.52 5.54 -5.01
N ASN A 482 11.89 5.06 -6.21
CA ASN A 482 11.25 5.56 -7.44
C ASN A 482 9.87 4.91 -7.62
N ALA A 483 8.86 5.67 -8.03
CA ALA A 483 7.50 5.15 -8.21
C ALA A 483 7.31 4.46 -9.56
N LEU A 484 7.95 4.94 -10.62
CA LEU A 484 7.87 4.38 -11.97
C LEU A 484 9.23 3.82 -12.43
N PRO A 485 9.27 2.74 -13.23
CA PRO A 485 10.52 2.24 -13.80
C PRO A 485 11.17 3.28 -14.74
N ARG A 486 12.35 3.77 -14.36
CA ARG A 486 13.09 4.82 -15.09
C ARG A 486 14.57 4.46 -15.22
N TYR A 487 15.09 4.40 -16.44
CA TYR A 487 16.48 4.01 -16.77
C TYR A 487 17.29 5.17 -17.39
N ASP A 488 16.71 6.36 -17.45
CA ASP A 488 17.33 7.55 -18.01
C ASP A 488 18.14 8.34 -16.97
N GLU A 489 19.17 9.03 -17.45
CA GLU A 489 20.05 9.88 -16.64
C GLU A 489 19.30 10.98 -15.88
N SER A 490 18.13 11.40 -16.36
CA SER A 490 17.40 12.52 -15.78
C SER A 490 16.65 12.12 -14.50
N ALA A 491 16.06 10.92 -14.46
CA ALA A 491 15.55 10.29 -13.24
C ALA A 491 16.69 9.97 -12.25
N HIS A 492 17.80 9.37 -12.72
CA HIS A 492 18.96 9.11 -11.86
C HIS A 492 19.55 10.39 -11.26
N GLY A 493 19.60 11.47 -12.04
CA GLY A 493 20.04 12.80 -11.58
C GLY A 493 19.12 13.39 -10.52
N GLN A 494 17.79 13.26 -10.69
CA GLN A 494 16.82 13.68 -9.69
C GLN A 494 16.99 12.93 -8.37
N ILE A 495 17.15 11.60 -8.43
CA ILE A 495 17.37 10.77 -7.24
C ILE A 495 18.67 11.17 -6.51
N LEU A 496 19.75 11.44 -7.24
CA LEU A 496 21.03 11.91 -6.68
C LEU A 496 20.92 13.31 -6.02
N GLN A 497 20.07 14.19 -6.56
CA GLN A 497 19.81 15.48 -5.96
C GLN A 497 18.96 15.33 -4.69
N ALA A 498 17.85 14.58 -4.76
CA ALA A 498 16.95 14.34 -3.64
C ALA A 498 17.61 13.55 -2.49
N SER A 499 18.54 12.64 -2.80
CA SER A 499 19.26 11.84 -1.80
C SER A 499 20.18 12.66 -0.90
N SER A 500 20.56 13.86 -1.34
CA SER A 500 21.64 14.64 -0.76
C SER A 500 21.24 16.08 -0.38
N PHE A 501 19.98 16.46 -0.56
CA PHE A 501 19.46 17.82 -0.35
C PHE A 501 18.17 17.83 0.49
N ILE A 502 18.27 17.49 1.78
CA ILE A 502 17.17 17.50 2.75
C ILE A 502 17.46 18.56 3.83
N GLY A 503 17.44 19.85 3.48
CA GLY A 503 17.70 20.95 4.41
C GLY A 503 17.33 22.35 3.90
N GLU A 504 17.23 23.32 4.81
CA GLU A 504 17.10 24.75 4.49
C GLU A 504 18.20 25.57 5.22
N GLY A 505 19.04 26.27 4.47
CA GLY A 505 20.07 27.16 5.02
C GLY A 505 21.27 26.42 5.64
N ASP A 506 21.90 27.04 6.64
CA ASP A 506 23.11 26.52 7.34
C ASP A 506 22.84 25.29 8.24
N SER A 507 21.68 24.64 8.15
CA SER A 507 21.41 23.37 8.83
C SER A 507 22.18 22.23 8.18
N GLU A 508 22.70 21.28 8.97
CA GLU A 508 23.40 20.09 8.46
C GLU A 508 22.58 19.39 7.38
N GLU A 509 23.22 19.15 6.23
CA GLU A 509 22.58 18.54 5.07
C GLU A 509 22.15 17.11 5.42
N THR A 510 20.85 16.86 5.54
CA THR A 510 20.36 15.50 5.79
C THR A 510 20.48 14.69 4.49
N GLU A 511 21.01 13.48 4.61
CA GLU A 511 21.20 12.51 3.53
C GLU A 511 20.20 11.35 3.71
N MET A 512 19.64 10.82 2.62
CA MET A 512 18.75 9.66 2.70
C MET A 512 19.51 8.44 3.26
N CYS A 513 18.90 7.68 4.18
CA CYS A 513 19.58 6.55 4.80
C CYS A 513 19.68 5.31 3.89
N ALA A 514 18.85 5.23 2.85
CA ALA A 514 18.87 4.23 1.79
C ALA A 514 18.04 4.70 0.58
N PHE A 515 18.30 4.12 -0.59
CA PHE A 515 17.42 4.23 -1.75
C PHE A 515 17.13 2.85 -2.34
N THR A 516 15.87 2.54 -2.65
CA THR A 516 15.46 1.25 -3.21
C THR A 516 14.93 1.45 -4.64
N TYR A 517 15.62 0.84 -5.59
CA TYR A 517 15.33 0.98 -7.02
C TYR A 517 14.23 0.02 -7.48
N LEU A 518 13.15 0.56 -8.03
CA LEU A 518 12.00 -0.17 -8.56
C LEU A 518 12.12 -0.27 -10.10
N ARG A 519 12.40 -1.45 -10.68
CA ARG A 519 12.64 -2.76 -10.05
C ARG A 519 13.58 -3.61 -10.91
N MET A 520 14.07 -4.72 -10.35
CA MET A 520 14.72 -5.77 -11.14
C MET A 520 13.72 -6.43 -12.10
N ASN A 521 14.01 -6.32 -13.40
CA ASN A 521 13.24 -6.87 -14.51
C ASN A 521 14.18 -7.02 -15.75
N PRO A 522 13.75 -7.57 -16.91
CA PRO A 522 14.61 -7.72 -18.08
C PRO A 522 15.22 -6.41 -18.60
N HIS A 523 14.46 -5.32 -18.60
CA HIS A 523 14.88 -4.02 -19.15
C HIS A 523 16.02 -3.40 -18.35
N LEU A 524 16.09 -3.63 -17.03
CA LEU A 524 17.23 -3.22 -16.20
C LEU A 524 18.55 -3.84 -16.68
N PHE A 525 18.51 -5.06 -17.23
CA PHE A 525 19.66 -5.79 -17.73
C PHE A 525 19.94 -5.59 -19.23
N GLU A 526 19.19 -4.72 -19.92
CA GLU A 526 19.59 -4.25 -21.25
C GLU A 526 20.90 -3.45 -21.15
N ALA A 527 21.82 -3.65 -22.09
CA ALA A 527 23.22 -3.19 -21.94
C ALA A 527 23.37 -1.70 -21.58
N GLU A 528 22.58 -0.82 -22.21
CA GLU A 528 22.63 0.63 -21.95
C GLU A 528 21.98 1.01 -20.60
N ASN A 529 20.85 0.39 -20.25
CA ASN A 529 20.19 0.60 -18.96
C ASN A 529 21.07 0.10 -17.80
N TRP A 530 21.72 -1.05 -17.98
CA TRP A 530 22.67 -1.62 -17.04
C TRP A 530 23.92 -0.74 -16.87
N ARG A 531 24.48 -0.20 -17.98
CA ARG A 531 25.59 0.77 -17.97
C ARG A 531 25.26 1.98 -17.09
N ARG A 532 24.09 2.58 -17.31
CA ARG A 532 23.59 3.74 -16.54
C ARG A 532 23.28 3.39 -15.09
N PHE A 533 22.71 2.23 -14.83
CA PHE A 533 22.41 1.76 -13.48
C PHE A 533 23.69 1.52 -12.65
N VAL A 534 24.71 0.87 -13.23
CA VAL A 534 26.02 0.70 -12.57
C VAL A 534 26.67 2.05 -12.26
N ALA A 535 26.60 3.01 -13.19
CA ALA A 535 27.06 4.38 -12.96
C ALA A 535 26.27 5.07 -11.81
N PHE A 536 24.94 4.96 -11.79
CA PHE A 536 24.06 5.45 -10.72
C PHE A 536 24.42 4.87 -9.35
N VAL A 537 24.54 3.55 -9.23
CA VAL A 537 24.91 2.86 -7.97
C VAL A 537 26.27 3.33 -7.47
N LYS A 538 27.27 3.50 -8.35
CA LYS A 538 28.58 4.06 -7.98
C LYS A 538 28.47 5.48 -7.42
N LYS A 539 27.73 6.39 -8.07
CA LYS A 539 27.56 7.78 -7.57
C LYS A 539 26.83 7.83 -6.24
N MET A 540 25.76 7.08 -6.07
CA MET A 540 25.03 7.02 -4.79
C MET A 540 25.99 6.64 -3.65
N LYS A 541 26.93 5.71 -3.90
CA LYS A 541 27.97 5.29 -2.95
C LYS A 541 29.18 6.23 -2.81
N GLU A 542 29.47 7.08 -3.80
CA GLU A 542 30.55 8.07 -3.68
C GLU A 542 30.10 9.34 -2.92
N GLY A 543 28.79 9.62 -2.90
CA GLY A 543 28.21 10.80 -2.24
C GLY A 543 28.66 12.10 -2.91
N LYS A 544 28.80 13.19 -2.13
CA LYS A 544 29.22 14.53 -2.63
C LYS A 544 30.70 14.65 -3.02
N ASN A 545 31.42 13.56 -3.21
CA ASN A 545 32.86 13.58 -3.45
C ASN A 545 33.16 14.00 -4.91
N PRO A 546 33.81 15.16 -5.18
CA PRO A 546 33.86 15.77 -6.51
C PRO A 546 34.89 15.14 -7.47
N ASP A 547 35.62 14.11 -7.04
CA ASP A 547 36.81 13.60 -7.72
C ASP A 547 36.54 12.86 -9.05
N LYS A 548 35.28 12.57 -9.39
CA LYS A 548 34.90 11.91 -10.65
C LYS A 548 33.68 12.56 -11.33
N CYS A 549 33.82 12.93 -12.61
CA CYS A 549 32.71 13.42 -13.41
C CYS A 549 31.85 12.27 -13.96
N TRP A 550 30.65 12.57 -14.50
CA TRP A 550 29.72 11.53 -14.96
C TRP A 550 30.34 10.61 -16.01
N GLU A 551 31.00 11.22 -17.02
CA GLU A 551 31.66 10.49 -18.11
C GLU A 551 32.74 9.51 -17.63
N GLN A 552 33.44 9.79 -16.53
CA GLN A 552 34.47 8.90 -15.99
C GLN A 552 33.83 7.66 -15.37
N LEU A 553 32.77 7.83 -14.57
CA LEU A 553 32.04 6.70 -13.97
C LEU A 553 31.30 5.87 -15.02
N GLU A 554 30.81 6.50 -16.09
CA GLU A 554 30.24 5.81 -17.25
C GLU A 554 31.29 4.99 -18.01
N ARG A 555 32.48 5.52 -18.29
CA ARG A 555 33.58 4.74 -18.91
C ARG A 555 34.07 3.60 -18.01
N GLU A 556 34.13 3.82 -16.70
CA GLU A 556 34.38 2.74 -15.74
C GLU A 556 33.24 1.72 -15.68
N ALA A 557 32.00 2.12 -15.98
CA ALA A 557 30.86 1.22 -16.11
C ALA A 557 30.92 0.45 -17.44
N GLU A 558 31.33 1.05 -18.56
CA GLU A 558 31.51 0.38 -19.86
C GLU A 558 32.50 -0.77 -19.78
N HIS A 559 33.66 -0.54 -19.17
CA HIS A 559 34.65 -1.60 -18.95
C HIS A 559 34.08 -2.74 -18.08
N PHE A 560 33.24 -2.39 -17.10
CA PHE A 560 32.59 -3.34 -16.20
C PHE A 560 31.41 -4.11 -16.85
N VAL A 561 30.65 -3.46 -17.75
CA VAL A 561 29.58 -4.07 -18.55
C VAL A 561 30.15 -5.17 -19.43
N HIS A 562 31.30 -4.95 -20.08
CA HIS A 562 31.98 -5.99 -20.85
C HIS A 562 32.41 -7.20 -20.01
N VAL A 563 32.85 -6.99 -18.76
CA VAL A 563 33.23 -8.09 -17.86
C VAL A 563 32.01 -8.85 -17.32
N THR A 564 30.89 -8.16 -17.09
CA THR A 564 29.65 -8.78 -16.59
C THR A 564 28.71 -9.29 -17.69
N GLN A 565 29.01 -9.03 -18.96
CA GLN A 565 28.16 -9.32 -20.11
C GLN A 565 27.59 -10.77 -20.14
N PRO A 566 28.33 -11.84 -19.81
CA PRO A 566 27.76 -13.19 -19.79
C PRO A 566 26.66 -13.38 -18.73
N LEU A 567 26.85 -12.80 -17.53
CA LEU A 567 25.89 -12.87 -16.42
C LEU A 567 24.65 -12.02 -16.71
N VAL A 568 24.85 -10.83 -17.28
CA VAL A 568 23.79 -9.91 -17.67
C VAL A 568 22.94 -10.50 -18.80
N GLN A 569 23.56 -11.15 -19.79
CA GLN A 569 22.84 -11.82 -20.86
C GLN A 569 22.01 -13.02 -20.34
N GLU A 570 22.55 -13.81 -19.41
CA GLU A 570 21.81 -14.91 -18.77
C GLU A 570 20.63 -14.37 -17.94
N ALA A 571 20.83 -13.30 -17.17
CA ALA A 571 19.78 -12.62 -16.40
C ALA A 571 18.67 -12.02 -17.31
N ALA A 572 19.04 -11.28 -18.36
CA ALA A 572 18.10 -10.67 -19.29
C ALA A 572 17.26 -11.72 -20.02
N VAL A 573 17.89 -12.70 -20.66
CA VAL A 573 17.20 -13.74 -21.43
C VAL A 573 16.29 -14.59 -20.53
N ALA A 574 16.74 -14.95 -19.34
CA ALA A 574 15.97 -15.79 -18.43
C ALA A 574 14.99 -15.02 -17.53
N LEU A 575 14.89 -13.69 -17.66
CA LEU A 575 13.78 -12.90 -17.12
C LEU A 575 12.68 -12.62 -18.16
N MET A 576 12.94 -12.79 -19.47
CA MET A 576 11.97 -12.57 -20.55
C MET A 576 10.99 -13.74 -20.79
N HIS A 577 11.25 -14.94 -20.25
CA HIS A 577 10.46 -16.16 -20.40
C HIS A 577 10.34 -16.92 -19.10
#